data_AF-A0A3Q3X7T5-F1
#
_entry.id   AF-A0A3Q3X7T5-F1
#
_cell.length_a   1.000
_cell.length_b   1.000
_cell.length_c   1.000
_cell.angle_alpha   90.00
_cell.angle_beta   90.00
_cell.angle_gamma   90.00
#
_symmetry.space_group_name_H-M   'P 1'
#
loop_
_entity.id
_entity.type
_entity.pdbx_description
1 polymer ?
#
loop_
_entity_poly.entity_id
_entity_poly.type
_entity_poly.pdbx_seq_one_letter_code
_entity_poly.pdbx_strand_id
1 'polypeptide(L)' 'QAARQVQLLQAPAVLGHLLHRLIGDVGIDCHTSMANKSIYDFSAETLDGQLVPLSNYRGKVLLIINVATF' A
#
# COMPACT_ATOMS: atom_id res chain seq x y z
N GLN A 1 -32.88 -5.49 39.35
CA GLN A 1 -31.76 -4.73 39.96
C GLN A 1 -30.50 -5.60 39.86
N ALA A 2 -29.90 -5.87 38.69
CA ALA A 2 -29.45 -5.01 37.59
C ALA A 2 -28.40 -3.98 38.04
N ALA A 3 -27.15 -4.43 38.29
CA ALA A 3 -25.90 -3.63 38.22
C ALA A 3 -24.67 -4.36 38.81
N ARG A 4 -24.49 -5.69 38.61
CA ARG A 4 -23.30 -6.40 39.12
C ARG A 4 -22.67 -7.41 38.14
N GLN A 5 -22.83 -7.21 36.83
CA GLN A 5 -22.30 -8.13 35.81
C GLN A 5 -21.68 -7.44 34.59
N VAL A 6 -21.15 -6.21 34.71
CA VAL A 6 -20.45 -5.53 33.59
C VAL A 6 -19.21 -4.79 34.09
N GLN A 7 -18.29 -5.48 34.76
CA GLN A 7 -17.01 -4.85 35.13
C GLN A 7 -15.78 -5.75 35.04
N LEU A 8 -15.88 -6.93 34.40
CA LEU A 8 -14.76 -7.88 34.32
C LEU A 8 -14.35 -8.29 32.89
N LEU A 9 -14.73 -7.54 31.85
CA LEU A 9 -14.38 -7.90 30.46
C LEU A 9 -14.13 -6.69 29.54
N GLN A 10 -13.24 -5.78 29.97
CA GLN A 10 -12.76 -4.68 29.12
C GLN A 10 -11.22 -4.58 29.04
N ALA A 11 -10.50 -5.60 29.52
CA ALA A 11 -9.04 -5.59 29.55
C ALA A 11 -8.31 -6.65 28.68
N PRO A 12 -8.68 -6.87 27.39
CA PRO A 12 -7.72 -7.44 26.44
C PRO A 12 -7.29 -6.49 25.30
N ALA A 13 -7.97 -5.35 25.08
CA ALA A 13 -7.66 -4.50 23.92
C ALA A 13 -6.43 -3.59 24.14
N VAL A 14 -6.25 -3.04 25.34
CA VAL A 14 -5.19 -2.04 25.60
C VAL A 14 -3.79 -2.67 25.61
N LEU A 15 -3.68 -3.95 26.01
CA LEU A 15 -2.40 -4.67 26.02
C LEU A 15 -1.90 -4.97 24.60
N GLY A 16 -2.82 -5.29 23.66
CA GLY A 16 -2.49 -5.50 22.25
C GLY A 16 -1.95 -4.22 21.59
N HIS A 17 -2.56 -3.07 21.86
CA HIS A 17 -2.11 -1.79 21.32
C HIS A 17 -0.75 -1.35 21.87
N LEU A 18 -0.42 -1.69 23.12
CA LEU A 18 0.87 -1.33 23.71
C LEU A 18 2.02 -2.23 23.20
N LEU A 19 1.75 -3.50 22.90
CA LEU A 19 2.74 -4.42 22.32
C LEU A 19 3.11 -4.05 20.87
N HIS A 20 2.16 -3.56 20.06
CA HIS A 20 2.45 -3.07 18.70
C HIS A 20 3.28 -1.76 18.68
N ARG A 21 3.35 -1.02 19.81
CA ARG A 21 4.16 0.20 19.91
C ARG A 21 5.58 -0.05 20.42
N LEU A 22 5.84 -1.17 21.11
CA LEU A 22 7.15 -1.49 21.69
C LEU A 22 8.02 -2.34 20.77
N ILE A 23 7.41 -3.17 19.92
CA ILE A 23 8.11 -3.79 18.80
C ILE A 23 8.09 -2.73 17.71
N GLY A 24 9.14 -1.91 17.65
CA GLY A 24 9.38 -1.06 16.49
C GLY A 24 9.18 -1.91 15.24
N ASP A 25 8.41 -1.39 14.29
CA ASP A 25 8.06 -2.03 13.03
C ASP A 25 9.34 -2.37 12.25
N VAL A 26 9.99 -3.46 12.63
CA VAL A 26 10.77 -4.28 11.72
C VAL A 26 9.76 -5.30 11.19
N GLY A 27 8.74 -4.76 10.52
CA GLY A 27 8.17 -5.47 9.41
C GLY A 27 9.35 -5.75 8.50
N ILE A 28 9.61 -7.02 8.23
CA ILE A 28 10.15 -7.33 6.92
C ILE A 28 9.05 -6.84 5.98
N ASP A 29 9.17 -5.61 5.48
CA ASP A 29 8.35 -5.09 4.40
C ASP A 29 8.73 -5.84 3.13
N CYS A 30 8.58 -7.16 3.12
CA CYS A 30 8.35 -7.86 1.89
C CYS A 30 6.93 -7.49 1.44
N HIS A 31 6.71 -6.23 1.06
CA HIS A 31 5.67 -5.88 0.10
C HIS A 31 6.08 -6.46 -1.27
N THR A 32 6.29 -7.76 -1.32
CA THR A 32 6.12 -8.55 -2.52
C THR A 32 4.65 -8.94 -2.60
N SER A 33 3.77 -7.95 -2.43
CA SER A 33 2.55 -7.92 -3.24
C SER A 33 2.99 -7.59 -4.67
N MET A 34 3.68 -8.54 -5.29
CA MET A 34 3.65 -8.66 -6.75
C MET A 34 2.35 -9.36 -7.17
N ALA A 35 1.33 -9.37 -6.31
CA ALA A 35 -0.01 -9.76 -6.66
C ALA A 35 -0.53 -8.74 -7.70
N ASN A 36 -0.28 -9.08 -8.96
CA ASN A 36 -0.99 -8.59 -10.12
C ASN A 36 -0.90 -7.08 -10.41
N LYS A 37 0.29 -6.47 -10.27
CA LYS A 37 0.51 -5.10 -10.76
C LYS A 37 0.47 -5.10 -12.29
N SER A 38 -0.43 -4.32 -12.85
CA SER A 38 -0.58 -4.12 -14.28
C SER A 38 0.27 -2.94 -14.74
N ILE A 39 0.63 -2.90 -16.03
CA ILE A 39 1.32 -1.75 -16.64
C ILE A 39 0.51 -0.45 -16.46
N TYR A 40 -0.81 -0.57 -16.31
CA TYR A 40 -1.74 0.54 -16.14
C TYR A 40 -1.75 1.15 -14.73
N ASP A 41 -1.05 0.54 -13.77
CA ASP A 41 -0.91 1.09 -12.41
C ASP A 41 0.25 2.09 -12.30
N PHE A 42 0.99 2.29 -13.40
CA PHE A 42 2.12 3.19 -13.48
C PHE A 42 1.76 4.48 -14.25
N SER A 43 2.55 5.52 -14.01
CA SER A 43 2.53 6.77 -14.78
C SER A 43 3.93 7.08 -15.29
N ALA A 44 4.01 7.81 -16.39
CA ALA A 44 5.27 8.28 -16.97
C ALA A 44 5.26 9.80 -17.05
N GLU A 45 6.40 10.42 -16.75
CA GLU A 45 6.60 11.83 -17.01
C GLU A 45 6.86 12.05 -18.50
N THR A 46 6.15 13.02 -19.07
CA THR A 46 6.37 13.46 -20.46
C THR A 46 7.60 14.37 -20.52
N LEU A 47 8.07 14.65 -21.74
CA LEU A 47 9.20 15.57 -21.96
C LEU A 47 8.92 16.98 -21.44
N ASP A 48 7.64 17.38 -21.35
CA ASP A 48 7.19 18.67 -20.82
C ASP A 48 7.04 18.67 -19.28
N GLY A 49 7.39 17.56 -18.61
CA GLY A 49 7.29 17.42 -17.15
C GLY A 49 5.91 17.05 -16.61
N GLN A 50 4.93 16.79 -17.50
CA GLN A 50 3.60 16.37 -17.07
C GLN A 50 3.57 14.86 -16.79
N LEU A 51 3.02 14.48 -15.64
CA LEU A 51 2.78 13.08 -15.30
C LEU A 51 1.53 12.54 -16.03
N VAL A 52 1.70 11.48 -16.82
CA VAL A 52 0.63 10.83 -17.60
C VAL A 52 0.46 9.37 -17.17
N PRO A 53 -0.73 8.95 -16.72
CA PRO A 53 -0.98 7.57 -16.33
C PRO A 53 -1.05 6.65 -17.56
N LEU A 54 -0.40 5.49 -17.49
CA LEU A 54 -0.38 4.52 -18.59
C LEU A 54 -1.75 3.85 -18.80
N SER A 55 -2.64 3.91 -17.81
CA SER A 55 -4.04 3.47 -17.91
C SER A 55 -4.82 4.12 -19.06
N ASN A 56 -4.40 5.31 -19.51
CA ASN A 56 -5.00 6.00 -20.66
C ASN A 56 -4.87 5.21 -21.97
N TYR A 57 -3.93 4.26 -22.03
CA TYR A 57 -3.67 3.42 -23.21
C TYR A 57 -4.29 2.02 -23.11
N ARG A 58 -5.21 1.78 -22.15
CA ARG A 58 -5.94 0.50 -22.05
C ARG A 58 -6.61 0.13 -23.38
N GLY A 59 -6.52 -1.16 -23.73
CA GLY A 59 -7.06 -1.70 -24.98
C GLY A 59 -6.20 -1.43 -26.21
N LYS A 60 -5.01 -0.85 -26.05
CA LYS A 60 -4.01 -0.70 -27.10
C LYS A 60 -2.82 -1.64 -26.83
N VAL A 61 -2.04 -1.93 -27.87
CA VAL A 61 -0.73 -2.57 -27.73
C VAL A 61 0.29 -1.47 -27.49
N LEU A 62 1.12 -1.61 -26.44
CA LEU A 62 2.17 -0.65 -26.09
C LEU A 62 3.54 -1.27 -26.30
N LEU A 63 4.46 -0.52 -26.91
CA LEU A 63 5.89 -0.82 -26.96
C LEU A 63 6.64 0.23 -26.13
N ILE A 64 7.30 -0.21 -25.07
CA ILE A 64 8.11 0.66 -24.20
C ILE A 64 9.57 0.54 -24.62
N ILE A 65 10.21 1.67 -24.93
CA ILE A 65 11.61 1.72 -25.37
C ILE A 65 12.38 2.62 -24.41
N ASN A 66 13.51 2.14 -23.92
CA ASN A 66 14.48 2.99 -23.24
C ASN A 66 15.34 3.71 -24.29
N VAL A 67 15.32 5.04 -24.29
CA VAL A 67 16.11 5.88 -25.19
C VAL A 67 17.09 6.70 -24.36
N ALA A 68 18.37 6.71 -24.73
CA ALA A 68 19.39 7.57 -24.12
C ALA A 68 19.86 8.59 -25.16
N THR A 69 20.00 9.85 -24.75
CA THR A 69 20.58 10.92 -25.56
C THR A 69 22.08 11.05 -25.24
N PHE A 70 22.89 11.41 -26.24
CA PHE A 70 24.31 11.75 -26.06
C PHE A 70 24.47 13.14 -25.45
#